data_AF-A0A957EID4-F1
#
_entry.id   AF-A0A957EID4-F1
#
_cell.length_a   1.000
_cell.length_b   1.000
_cell.length_c   1.000
_cell.angle_alpha   90.00
_cell.angle_beta   90.00
_cell.angle_gamma   90.00
#
_symmetry.space_group_name_H-M   'P 1'
#
loop_
_entity.id
_entity.type
_entity.pdbx_description
1 polymer ?
#
loop_
_entity_poly.entity_id
_entity_poly.type
_entity_poly.pdbx_seq_one_letter_code
_entity_poly.pdbx_strand_id
1 'polypeptide(L)'
;ALPANVSLYVIANINPDSVGGDVESVNGRFNGNGVDLNRNWGCNWSAEAVWRDQAISGGTAAFSEPETVALRDFILKIEPAAVVVFEAKGQIAVPGVCDGVSVSEELAQVYAEAAGYEAGIISLSTVTGDITDWLDSQGIPAIASLLADYETPDWEVNLAGMEAVLTAVAANE
;
A
#
# COMPACT_ATOMS: atom_id res chain seq x y z
N ALA A 1 -4.72 3.26 21.83
CA ALA A 1 -4.08 4.56 22.17
C ALA A 1 -2.65 4.59 21.65
N LEU A 2 -2.13 5.74 21.18
CA LEU A 2 -0.78 5.79 20.59
C LEU A 2 0.30 5.53 21.65
N PRO A 3 1.20 4.53 21.47
CA PRO A 3 2.32 4.29 22.38
C PRO A 3 3.26 5.50 22.47
N ALA A 4 3.82 5.76 23.65
CA ALA A 4 4.59 6.98 23.91
C ALA A 4 5.91 7.09 23.11
N ASN A 5 6.45 5.96 22.64
CA ASN A 5 7.66 5.87 21.82
C ASN A 5 7.36 5.79 20.31
N VAL A 6 6.10 5.92 19.88
CA VAL A 6 5.73 5.81 18.46
C VAL A 6 5.25 7.15 17.92
N SER A 7 5.75 7.54 16.75
CA SER A 7 5.21 8.63 15.94
C SER A 7 4.33 8.07 14.82
N LEU A 8 3.09 8.54 14.72
CA LEU A 8 2.16 8.14 13.66
C LEU A 8 2.00 9.28 12.64
N TYR A 9 2.33 9.00 11.38
CA TYR A 9 2.07 9.87 10.25
C TYR A 9 0.87 9.34 9.46
N VAL A 10 -0.08 10.22 9.11
CA VAL A 10 -1.27 9.86 8.33
C VAL A 10 -1.29 10.69 7.05
N ILE A 11 -1.20 10.02 5.91
CA ILE A 11 -1.41 10.62 4.59
C ILE A 11 -2.82 10.24 4.14
N ALA A 12 -3.76 11.16 4.30
CA ALA A 12 -5.19 10.87 4.11
C ALA A 12 -5.56 10.56 2.64
N ASN A 13 -4.84 11.13 1.68
CA ASN A 13 -5.08 10.91 0.26
C ASN A 13 -3.79 11.14 -0.54
N ILE A 14 -3.36 10.12 -1.29
CA ILE A 14 -2.18 10.17 -2.18
C ILE A 14 -2.55 10.50 -3.62
N ASN A 15 -3.85 10.53 -3.97
CA ASN A 15 -4.36 10.82 -5.30
C ASN A 15 -5.53 11.83 -5.24
N PRO A 16 -5.27 13.10 -4.85
CA PRO A 16 -6.32 14.12 -4.77
C PRO A 16 -6.86 14.54 -6.15
N ASP A 17 -6.09 14.32 -7.21
CA ASP A 17 -6.39 14.75 -8.58
C ASP A 17 -7.17 13.71 -9.38
N SER A 18 -7.44 12.53 -8.79
CA SER A 18 -8.38 11.56 -9.36
C SER A 18 -9.67 12.29 -9.73
N VAL A 19 -10.10 12.13 -10.98
CA VAL A 19 -11.23 12.89 -11.55
C VAL A 19 -12.57 12.57 -10.89
N GLY A 20 -12.58 11.65 -9.91
CA GLY A 20 -13.77 11.14 -9.26
C GLY A 20 -14.61 10.30 -10.22
N GLY A 21 -15.40 9.40 -9.67
CA GLY A 21 -16.21 8.49 -10.45
C GLY A 21 -16.40 7.17 -9.73
N ASP A 22 -16.86 6.17 -10.48
CA ASP A 22 -16.90 4.80 -9.99
C ASP A 22 -15.48 4.37 -9.59
N VAL A 23 -15.29 4.01 -8.33
CA VAL A 23 -14.02 3.50 -7.76
C VAL A 23 -13.57 2.21 -8.44
N GLU A 24 -14.48 1.50 -9.11
CA GLU A 24 -14.16 0.36 -9.96
C GLU A 24 -13.83 0.74 -11.41
N SER A 25 -13.76 2.03 -11.74
CA SER A 25 -13.37 2.52 -13.05
C SER A 25 -11.95 3.09 -13.07
N VAL A 26 -11.36 3.07 -14.26
CA VAL A 26 -10.09 3.75 -14.60
C VAL A 26 -10.09 5.21 -14.12
N ASN A 27 -11.22 5.91 -14.24
CA ASN A 27 -11.36 7.32 -13.85
C ASN A 27 -11.29 7.52 -12.33
N GLY A 28 -11.77 6.56 -11.53
CA GLY A 28 -11.66 6.61 -10.06
C GLY A 28 -10.29 6.15 -9.56
N ARG A 29 -9.57 5.37 -10.35
CA ARG A 29 -8.31 4.72 -9.97
C ARG A 29 -7.07 5.56 -10.24
N PHE A 30 -7.01 6.25 -11.39
CA PHE A 30 -5.79 6.91 -11.87
C PHE A 30 -5.67 8.36 -11.39
N ASN A 31 -4.47 8.92 -11.46
CA ASN A 31 -4.26 10.34 -11.21
C ASN A 31 -4.70 11.21 -12.42
N GLY A 32 -4.50 12.53 -12.32
CA GLY A 32 -4.84 13.48 -13.38
C GLY A 32 -4.13 13.24 -14.72
N ASN A 33 -3.05 12.46 -14.75
CA ASN A 33 -2.32 12.07 -15.97
C ASN A 33 -2.77 10.71 -16.54
N GLY A 34 -3.74 10.05 -15.91
CA GLY A 34 -4.19 8.71 -16.31
C GLY A 34 -3.17 7.61 -15.99
N VAL A 35 -2.30 7.84 -14.99
CA VAL A 35 -1.35 6.84 -14.48
C VAL A 35 -1.92 6.17 -13.24
N ASP A 36 -1.75 4.85 -13.15
CA ASP A 36 -2.03 4.12 -11.91
C ASP A 36 -0.87 4.36 -10.94
N LEU A 37 -1.12 5.15 -9.89
CA LEU A 37 -0.09 5.46 -8.90
C LEU A 37 0.44 4.20 -8.22
N ASN A 38 -0.36 3.13 -8.11
CA ASN A 38 0.10 1.85 -7.55
C ASN A 38 0.79 0.95 -8.60
N ARG A 39 1.24 1.53 -9.72
CA ARG A 39 2.13 0.93 -10.73
C ARG A 39 3.34 1.82 -11.04
N ASN A 40 3.53 2.91 -10.30
CA ASN A 40 4.53 3.93 -10.57
C ASN A 40 5.72 3.90 -9.60
N TRP A 41 5.96 2.77 -8.93
CA TRP A 41 7.03 2.59 -7.93
C TRP A 41 8.20 1.75 -8.46
N GLY A 42 9.34 1.77 -7.77
CA GLY A 42 10.62 1.34 -8.33
C GLY A 42 10.90 -0.16 -8.41
N CYS A 43 10.24 -1.02 -7.62
CA CYS A 43 10.50 -2.46 -7.68
C CYS A 43 9.72 -3.10 -8.84
N ASN A 44 10.41 -3.89 -9.67
CA ASN A 44 9.83 -4.61 -10.81
C ASN A 44 8.96 -3.73 -11.73
N TRP A 45 9.27 -2.42 -11.80
CA TRP A 45 8.48 -1.45 -12.54
C TRP A 45 8.39 -1.75 -14.03
N SER A 46 7.21 -1.46 -14.61
CA SER A 46 6.97 -1.50 -16.05
C SER A 46 6.11 -0.30 -16.48
N ALA A 47 6.41 0.26 -17.65
CA ALA A 47 5.57 1.30 -18.26
C ALA A 47 4.17 0.77 -18.63
N GLU A 48 4.11 -0.49 -19.07
CA GLU A 48 2.86 -1.22 -19.33
C GLU A 48 2.60 -2.17 -18.16
N ALA A 49 1.52 -1.91 -17.42
CA ALA A 49 1.11 -2.70 -16.28
C ALA A 49 -0.29 -3.29 -16.49
N VAL A 50 -0.72 -4.15 -15.56
CA VAL A 50 -2.02 -4.79 -15.60
C VAL A 50 -2.81 -4.47 -14.34
N TRP A 51 -4.10 -4.17 -14.53
CA TRP A 51 -5.09 -4.16 -13.47
C TRP A 51 -6.30 -4.99 -13.90
N ARG A 52 -6.57 -6.07 -13.17
CA ARG A 52 -7.49 -7.15 -13.58
C ARG A 52 -7.05 -7.70 -14.95
N ASP A 53 -7.79 -7.37 -16.00
CA ASP A 53 -7.59 -7.87 -17.37
C ASP A 53 -7.27 -6.70 -18.33
N GLN A 54 -7.06 -5.49 -17.79
CA GLN A 54 -6.85 -4.27 -18.56
C GLN A 54 -5.37 -3.86 -18.53
N ALA A 55 -4.85 -3.51 -19.71
CA ALA A 55 -3.58 -2.83 -19.84
C ALA A 55 -3.72 -1.38 -19.34
N ILE A 56 -2.81 -0.97 -18.48
CA ILE A 56 -2.83 0.32 -17.80
C ILE A 56 -1.42 0.93 -17.79
N SER A 57 -1.33 2.24 -17.55
CA SER A 57 -0.05 2.95 -17.53
C SER A 57 0.57 2.89 -16.14
N GLY A 58 1.81 2.40 -16.06
CA GLY A 58 2.69 2.56 -14.90
C GLY A 58 3.48 3.87 -14.91
N GLY A 59 3.23 4.75 -15.88
CA GLY A 59 3.94 6.02 -16.07
C GLY A 59 5.05 5.95 -17.13
N THR A 60 5.77 7.05 -17.31
CA THR A 60 6.87 7.14 -18.29
C THR A 60 8.20 6.60 -17.77
N ALA A 61 8.33 6.54 -16.44
CA ALA A 61 9.42 5.96 -15.68
C ALA A 61 8.88 5.62 -14.28
N ALA A 62 9.58 4.78 -13.53
CA ALA A 62 9.31 4.69 -12.09
C ALA A 62 9.42 6.09 -11.46
N PHE A 63 8.47 6.45 -10.62
CA PHE A 63 8.35 7.77 -10.02
C PHE A 63 8.23 8.91 -11.05
N SER A 64 7.54 8.68 -12.16
CA SER A 64 7.21 9.77 -13.10
C SER A 64 6.16 10.73 -12.56
N GLU A 65 5.31 10.27 -11.65
CA GLU A 65 4.20 11.06 -11.13
C GLU A 65 4.61 11.90 -9.91
N PRO A 66 4.16 13.16 -9.82
CA PRO A 66 4.52 14.03 -8.69
C PRO A 66 4.06 13.47 -7.33
N GLU A 67 2.94 12.73 -7.30
CA GLU A 67 2.40 12.12 -6.08
C GLU A 67 3.32 11.03 -5.53
N THR A 68 3.79 10.12 -6.38
CA THR A 68 4.71 9.05 -5.95
C THR A 68 6.09 9.61 -5.61
N VAL A 69 6.57 10.63 -6.33
CA VAL A 69 7.81 11.35 -5.97
C VAL A 69 7.71 11.98 -4.60
N ALA A 70 6.62 12.71 -4.31
CA ALA A 70 6.45 13.38 -3.03
C ALA A 70 6.37 12.38 -1.86
N LEU A 71 5.64 11.28 -2.04
CA LEU A 71 5.53 10.24 -1.00
C LEU A 71 6.83 9.47 -0.82
N ARG A 72 7.55 9.14 -1.90
CA ARG A 72 8.90 8.54 -1.84
C ARG A 72 9.84 9.40 -1.01
N ASP A 73 9.94 10.68 -1.35
CA ASP A 73 10.87 11.60 -0.69
C ASP A 73 10.50 11.82 0.78
N PHE A 74 9.20 11.80 1.10
CA PHE A 74 8.73 11.82 2.49
C PHE A 74 9.14 10.55 3.25
N ILE A 75 8.87 9.37 2.71
CA ILE A 75 9.16 8.08 3.36
C ILE A 75 10.66 7.92 3.58
N LEU A 76 11.49 8.17 2.56
CA LEU A 76 12.95 8.09 2.67
C LEU A 76 13.54 9.08 3.68
N LYS A 77 12.82 10.17 3.97
CA LYS A 77 13.25 11.14 5.00
C LYS A 77 12.89 10.69 6.41
N ILE A 78 11.77 10.00 6.59
CA ILE A 78 11.29 9.60 7.92
C ILE A 78 11.74 8.19 8.33
N GLU A 79 12.09 7.33 7.36
CA GLU A 79 12.53 5.94 7.57
C GLU A 79 11.62 5.18 8.56
N PRO A 80 10.34 4.95 8.19
CA PRO A 80 9.37 4.40 9.13
C PRO A 80 9.64 2.92 9.41
N ALA A 81 9.35 2.48 10.64
CA ALA A 81 9.46 1.07 11.03
C ALA A 81 8.38 0.17 10.39
N ALA A 82 7.25 0.75 9.97
CA ALA A 82 6.17 0.05 9.28
C ALA A 82 5.32 1.02 8.45
N VAL A 83 4.77 0.54 7.34
CA VAL A 83 3.82 1.27 6.48
C VAL A 83 2.57 0.41 6.23
N VAL A 84 1.38 1.00 6.43
CA VAL A 84 0.10 0.37 6.08
C VAL A 84 -0.55 1.21 4.99
N VAL A 85 -0.74 0.61 3.81
CA VAL A 85 -1.40 1.23 2.66
C VAL A 85 -2.81 0.68 2.59
N PHE A 86 -3.81 1.55 2.71
CA PHE A 86 -5.21 1.15 2.62
C PHE A 86 -5.68 1.16 1.16
N GLU A 87 -6.16 0.01 0.70
CA GLU A 87 -6.75 -0.22 -0.61
C GLU A 87 -8.10 -0.93 -0.47
N ALA A 88 -8.81 -1.17 -1.57
CA ALA A 88 -10.02 -1.98 -1.58
C ALA A 88 -10.16 -2.71 -2.93
N LYS A 89 -10.75 -3.91 -3.00
CA LYS A 89 -11.45 -4.69 -1.95
C LYS A 89 -10.91 -6.12 -1.85
N GLY A 90 -10.91 -6.74 -0.66
CA GLY A 90 -10.43 -8.12 -0.48
C GLY A 90 -10.45 -8.74 0.92
N GLN A 91 -10.52 -7.97 2.02
CA GLN A 91 -10.31 -8.44 3.40
C GLN A 91 -9.02 -9.24 3.58
N ILE A 92 -7.92 -8.72 3.04
CA ILE A 92 -6.61 -9.38 3.09
C ILE A 92 -5.50 -8.35 3.29
N ALA A 93 -4.54 -8.68 4.14
CA ALA A 93 -3.27 -7.96 4.27
C ALA A 93 -2.22 -8.62 3.38
N VAL A 94 -1.77 -7.89 2.35
CA VAL A 94 -0.79 -8.37 1.39
C VAL A 94 0.58 -7.77 1.74
N PRO A 95 1.60 -8.58 2.04
CA PRO A 95 2.96 -8.08 2.23
C PRO A 95 3.57 -7.66 0.89
N GLY A 96 4.41 -6.63 0.91
CA GLY A 96 5.30 -6.35 -0.22
C GLY A 96 6.26 -7.50 -0.48
N VAL A 97 6.66 -7.69 -1.74
CA VAL A 97 7.61 -8.71 -2.19
C VAL A 97 8.44 -8.17 -3.35
N CYS A 98 9.69 -7.79 -3.09
CA CYS A 98 10.61 -7.38 -4.16
C CYS A 98 11.58 -8.51 -4.52
N ASP A 99 11.63 -8.88 -5.80
CA ASP A 99 12.55 -9.90 -6.33
C ASP A 99 12.50 -11.24 -5.57
N GLY A 100 11.30 -11.60 -5.10
CA GLY A 100 11.04 -12.82 -4.33
C GLY A 100 11.46 -12.76 -2.86
N VAL A 101 11.84 -11.58 -2.36
CA VAL A 101 12.18 -11.33 -0.96
C VAL A 101 11.12 -10.45 -0.32
N SER A 102 10.65 -10.85 0.85
CA SER A 102 9.75 -10.03 1.66
C SER A 102 10.35 -9.75 3.04
N VAL A 103 10.31 -8.49 3.47
CA VAL A 103 10.54 -8.04 4.85
C VAL A 103 9.23 -7.73 5.58
N SER A 104 8.10 -7.98 4.91
CA SER A 104 6.77 -7.51 5.30
C SER A 104 5.83 -8.61 5.79
N GLU A 105 6.23 -9.88 5.70
CA GLU A 105 5.40 -11.03 6.07
C GLU A 105 4.92 -10.97 7.52
N GLU A 106 5.80 -10.62 8.46
CA GLU A 106 5.44 -10.50 9.87
C GLU A 106 4.43 -9.37 10.10
N LEU A 107 4.63 -8.21 9.45
CA LEU A 107 3.70 -7.09 9.53
C LEU A 107 2.30 -7.46 9.01
N ALA A 108 2.23 -8.21 7.90
CA ALA A 108 0.98 -8.70 7.35
C ALA A 108 0.26 -9.64 8.31
N GLN A 109 0.97 -10.55 8.97
CA GLN A 109 0.40 -11.46 9.97
C GLN A 109 -0.14 -10.69 11.18
N VAL A 110 0.65 -9.78 11.76
CA VAL A 110 0.27 -8.95 12.92
C VAL A 110 -1.02 -8.18 12.64
N TYR A 111 -1.10 -7.54 11.49
CA TYR A 111 -2.28 -6.78 11.11
C TYR A 111 -3.49 -7.68 10.87
N ALA A 112 -3.32 -8.74 10.07
CA ALA A 112 -4.42 -9.59 9.65
C ALA A 112 -5.04 -10.38 10.79
N GLU A 113 -4.23 -10.90 11.72
CA GLU A 113 -4.75 -11.63 12.89
C GLU A 113 -5.65 -10.76 13.77
N ALA A 114 -5.25 -9.51 13.99
CA ALA A 114 -6.03 -8.57 14.79
C ALA A 114 -7.26 -8.03 14.06
N ALA A 115 -7.15 -7.80 12.75
CA ALA A 115 -8.25 -7.38 11.90
C ALA A 115 -9.21 -8.54 11.55
N GLY A 116 -8.82 -9.79 11.74
CA GLY A 116 -9.59 -10.95 11.24
C GLY A 116 -9.57 -11.07 9.71
N TYR A 117 -8.52 -10.56 9.06
CA TYR A 117 -8.28 -10.68 7.62
C TYR A 117 -7.48 -11.94 7.31
N GLU A 118 -7.42 -12.32 6.03
CA GLU A 118 -6.37 -13.21 5.56
C GLU A 118 -5.03 -12.46 5.50
N ALA A 119 -3.92 -13.18 5.65
CA ALA A 119 -2.58 -12.67 5.33
C ALA A 119 -1.98 -13.52 4.22
N GLY A 120 -1.41 -12.88 3.21
CA GLY A 120 -0.65 -13.61 2.21
C GLY A 120 -0.52 -12.89 0.89
N ILE A 121 0.33 -13.48 0.05
CA ILE A 121 0.53 -13.03 -1.32
C ILE A 121 -0.68 -13.45 -2.14
N ILE A 122 -1.45 -12.48 -2.62
CA ILE A 122 -2.40 -12.76 -3.70
C ILE A 122 -1.54 -13.09 -4.91
N SER A 123 -1.73 -14.27 -5.51
CA SER A 123 -1.05 -14.67 -6.75
C SER A 123 -1.49 -13.78 -7.91
N LEU A 124 -1.03 -12.55 -7.93
CA LEU A 124 -1.06 -11.64 -9.06
C LEU A 124 0.36 -11.64 -9.60
N SER A 125 0.71 -12.68 -10.36
CA SER A 125 1.99 -12.79 -11.11
C SER A 125 2.22 -11.65 -12.14
N THR A 126 1.44 -10.58 -12.05
CA THR A 126 1.34 -9.44 -12.97
C THR A 126 1.32 -8.08 -12.26
N VAL A 127 1.32 -8.02 -10.92
CA VAL A 127 1.52 -6.74 -10.22
C VAL A 127 2.98 -6.35 -10.30
N THR A 128 3.21 -5.09 -10.67
CA THR A 128 4.53 -4.51 -10.92
C THR A 128 4.49 -3.06 -10.47
N GLY A 129 5.58 -2.58 -9.87
CA GLY A 129 5.72 -1.19 -9.49
C GLY A 129 4.67 -0.70 -8.50
N ASP A 130 4.20 -1.54 -7.57
CA ASP A 130 3.39 -1.08 -6.44
C ASP A 130 4.27 -0.55 -5.29
N ILE A 131 3.63 0.19 -4.39
CA ILE A 131 4.33 0.86 -3.28
C ILE A 131 4.93 -0.13 -2.29
N THR A 132 4.25 -1.24 -1.99
CA THR A 132 4.68 -2.19 -0.96
C THR A 132 5.90 -2.98 -1.41
N ASP A 133 5.93 -3.45 -2.66
CA ASP A 133 7.11 -4.08 -3.25
C ASP A 133 8.30 -3.13 -3.28
N TRP A 134 8.08 -1.85 -3.63
CA TRP A 134 9.17 -0.89 -3.57
C TRP A 134 9.68 -0.66 -2.14
N LEU A 135 8.81 -0.58 -1.13
CA LEU A 135 9.23 -0.42 0.26
C LEU A 135 10.01 -1.63 0.76
N ASP A 136 9.64 -2.84 0.35
CA ASP A 136 10.42 -4.05 0.61
C ASP A 136 11.83 -3.97 0.03
N SER A 137 11.98 -3.41 -1.18
CA SER A 137 13.31 -3.16 -1.77
C SER A 137 14.17 -2.16 -0.97
N GLN A 138 13.53 -1.33 -0.14
CA GLN A 138 14.20 -0.39 0.77
C GLN A 138 14.43 -0.98 2.17
N GLY A 139 13.96 -2.22 2.42
CA GLY A 139 14.00 -2.84 3.75
C GLY A 139 12.99 -2.25 4.73
N ILE A 140 11.95 -1.60 4.25
CA ILE A 140 10.88 -1.01 5.07
C ILE A 140 9.66 -1.94 5.03
N PRO A 141 9.27 -2.54 6.17
CA PRO A 141 8.07 -3.38 6.22
C PRO A 141 6.81 -2.60 5.81
N ALA A 142 6.08 -3.11 4.83
CA ALA A 142 4.90 -2.49 4.26
C ALA A 142 3.83 -3.52 3.85
N ILE A 143 2.56 -3.17 4.09
CA ILE A 143 1.42 -3.98 3.66
C ILE A 143 0.40 -3.17 2.87
N ALA A 144 -0.28 -3.83 1.93
CA ALA A 144 -1.52 -3.36 1.36
C ALA A 144 -2.67 -4.05 2.12
N SER A 145 -3.43 -3.27 2.91
CA SER A 145 -4.66 -3.73 3.53
C SER A 145 -5.81 -3.50 2.56
N LEU A 146 -6.31 -4.58 1.94
CA LEU A 146 -7.48 -4.51 1.08
C LEU A 146 -8.73 -4.61 1.96
N LEU A 147 -9.45 -3.50 2.09
CA LEU A 147 -10.68 -3.38 2.87
C LEU A 147 -11.79 -4.31 2.36
N ALA A 148 -12.86 -4.47 3.14
CA ALA A 148 -13.95 -5.38 2.78
C ALA A 148 -14.67 -5.01 1.47
N ASP A 149 -14.98 -3.73 1.31
CA ASP A 149 -15.59 -3.16 0.13
C ASP A 149 -15.23 -1.66 0.02
N TYR A 150 -15.92 -0.91 -0.85
CA TYR A 150 -15.64 0.52 -1.07
C TYR A 150 -16.59 1.47 -0.33
N GLU A 151 -17.65 0.95 0.30
CA GLU A 151 -18.80 1.75 0.76
C GLU A 151 -19.05 1.60 2.27
N THR A 152 -18.84 0.42 2.81
CA THR A 152 -19.15 0.04 4.19
C THR A 152 -17.94 0.30 5.08
N PRO A 153 -18.04 1.21 6.07
CA PRO A 153 -16.98 1.39 7.05
C PRO A 153 -16.81 0.13 7.91
N ASP A 154 -15.58 -0.38 7.95
CA ASP A 154 -15.12 -1.50 8.79
C ASP A 154 -14.13 -0.99 9.84
N TRP A 155 -14.55 0.06 10.58
CA TRP A 155 -13.72 0.82 11.49
C TRP A 155 -13.12 -0.03 12.62
N GLU A 156 -13.94 -0.78 13.35
CA GLU A 156 -13.48 -1.56 14.50
C GLU A 156 -12.46 -2.64 14.10
N VAL A 157 -12.65 -3.23 12.92
CA VAL A 157 -11.79 -4.25 12.31
C VAL A 157 -10.41 -3.66 12.01
N ASN A 158 -10.37 -2.56 11.26
CA ASN A 158 -9.11 -1.95 10.85
C ASN A 158 -8.42 -1.20 11.99
N LEU A 159 -9.19 -0.69 12.97
CA LEU A 159 -8.63 -0.12 14.19
C LEU A 159 -7.88 -1.20 14.99
N ALA A 160 -8.43 -2.40 15.12
CA ALA A 160 -7.75 -3.52 15.79
C ALA A 160 -6.44 -3.88 15.08
N GLY A 161 -6.44 -3.97 13.75
CA GLY A 161 -5.23 -4.18 12.94
C GLY A 161 -4.17 -3.09 13.17
N MET A 162 -4.58 -1.81 13.16
CA MET A 162 -3.66 -0.70 13.41
C MET A 162 -3.13 -0.66 14.84
N GLU A 163 -3.95 -0.95 15.85
CA GLU A 163 -3.48 -1.02 17.25
C GLU A 163 -2.47 -2.15 17.47
N ALA A 164 -2.64 -3.28 16.78
CA ALA A 164 -1.66 -4.37 16.77
C ALA A 164 -0.33 -3.93 16.13
N VAL A 165 -0.37 -3.27 14.96
CA VAL A 165 0.84 -2.72 14.31
C VAL A 165 1.56 -1.73 15.21
N LEU A 166 0.84 -0.77 15.81
CA LEU A 166 1.43 0.22 16.72
C LEU A 166 2.08 -0.45 17.94
N THR A 167 1.47 -1.51 18.47
CA THR A 167 2.01 -2.28 19.60
C THR A 167 3.29 -3.03 19.20
N ALA A 168 3.30 -3.66 18.02
CA ALA A 168 4.46 -4.39 17.51
C ALA A 168 5.64 -3.45 17.25
N VAL A 169 5.41 -2.30 16.61
CA VAL A 169 6.45 -1.28 16.39
C VAL A 169 7.01 -0.77 17.72
N ALA A 170 6.15 -0.48 18.70
CA ALA A 170 6.57 0.01 20.01
C ALA A 170 7.44 -0.99 20.79
N ALA A 171 7.34 -2.30 20.52
CA ALA A 171 8.07 -3.35 21.21
C ALA A 171 9.46 -3.63 20.61
N ASN A 172 9.72 -3.18 19.38
CA ASN A 172 10.96 -3.42 18.64
C ASN A 172 11.95 -2.23 18.71
N GLU A 173 11.59 -1.17 19.45
CA GLU A 173 12.43 0.01 19.79
C GLU A 173 13.05 -0.13 21.19
#